data_AF-A0AAE2D4C4-F1
#
_entry.id   AF-A0AAE2D4C4-F1
#
_cell.length_a   1.000
_cell.length_b   1.000
_cell.length_c   1.000
_cell.angle_alpha   90.00
_cell.angle_beta   90.00
_cell.angle_gamma   90.00
#
_symmetry.space_group_name_H-M   'P 1'
#
loop_
_entity.id
_entity.type
_entity.pdbx_description
1 polymer ?
#
loop_
_entity_poly.entity_id
_entity_poly.type
_entity_poly.pdbx_seq_one_letter_code
_entity_poly.pdbx_strand_id
1 'polypeptide(L)'
;MNSICSRCFIARPLRAHHCTICKKCILCMDHHCPWTANCIGLYTHRHFYLVLIYMSIGGIYLLTVGWSDFRSYVIELNQNQIDATTKYLLNWSNQYTYLPTNEFFIRLYKGCFIFGLVSIPLVIALCIWHTYLISNGETSIERHINAKFTRILQQRGVIYRNPHNFGLFINWIKFLCLIDKNEMANINKRMNSFHLYRLLFKRLFYRVLLPAYPAPYNDGYVYELNVNTAESVLESLTESGMS
;
A
#
# COMPACT_ATOMS: atom_id res chain seq x y z
N MET A 1 4.26 20.26 -16.74
CA MET A 1 4.83 20.03 -18.08
C MET A 1 4.97 18.52 -18.33
N ASN A 2 4.32 18.00 -19.37
CA ASN A 2 4.50 16.60 -19.80
C ASN A 2 5.86 16.46 -20.48
N SER A 3 6.80 15.80 -19.82
CA SER A 3 8.13 15.56 -20.39
C SER A 3 8.12 14.31 -21.25
N ILE A 4 8.65 14.42 -22.47
CA ILE A 4 8.80 13.27 -23.38
C ILE A 4 9.69 12.22 -22.72
N CYS A 5 9.29 10.95 -22.79
CA CYS A 5 10.14 9.85 -22.35
C CYS A 5 11.22 9.59 -23.41
N SER A 6 12.49 9.79 -23.06
CA SER A 6 13.61 9.54 -23.98
C SER A 6 13.77 8.08 -24.41
N ARG A 7 13.17 7.12 -23.67
CA ARG A 7 13.24 5.69 -24.00
C ARG A 7 12.03 5.17 -24.78
N CYS A 8 10.86 5.73 -24.53
CA CYS A 8 9.63 5.31 -25.20
C CYS A 8 9.22 6.24 -26.35
N PHE A 9 9.85 7.42 -26.48
CA PHE A 9 9.53 8.44 -27.47
C PHE A 9 8.05 8.89 -27.46
N ILE A 10 7.39 8.80 -26.31
CA ILE A 10 6.02 9.26 -26.09
C ILE A 10 6.01 10.41 -25.07
N ALA A 11 5.04 11.31 -25.21
CA ALA A 11 4.73 12.29 -24.17
C ALA A 11 4.27 11.54 -22.91
N ARG A 12 4.96 11.72 -21.77
CA ARG A 12 4.54 11.09 -20.53
C ARG A 12 3.30 11.81 -20.01
N PRO A 13 2.20 11.10 -19.74
CA PRO A 13 1.10 11.65 -18.98
C PRO A 13 1.58 12.09 -17.59
N LEU A 14 0.83 12.97 -16.93
CA LEU A 14 1.16 13.42 -15.59
C LEU A 14 1.28 12.21 -14.64
N ARG A 15 2.20 12.27 -13.67
CA ARG A 15 2.47 11.18 -12.70
C ARG A 15 2.99 9.87 -13.33
N ALA A 16 3.22 9.81 -14.65
CA ALA A 16 3.76 8.62 -15.31
C ALA A 16 5.30 8.61 -15.27
N HIS A 17 5.87 7.45 -14.93
CA HIS A 17 7.33 7.26 -14.90
C HIS A 17 7.74 6.05 -15.74
N HIS A 18 8.92 6.11 -16.36
CA HIS A 18 9.45 4.99 -17.13
C HIS A 18 10.10 3.98 -16.17
N CYS A 19 9.61 2.75 -16.16
CA CYS A 19 10.26 1.67 -15.44
C CYS A 19 11.33 1.03 -16.32
N THR A 20 12.58 1.06 -15.87
CA THR A 20 13.73 0.48 -16.58
C THR A 20 13.70 -1.04 -16.63
N ILE A 21 12.97 -1.70 -15.72
CA ILE A 21 12.82 -3.16 -15.66
C ILE A 21 11.71 -3.59 -16.62
N CYS A 22 10.51 -2.98 -16.51
CA CYS A 22 9.38 -3.29 -17.41
C CYS A 22 9.50 -2.68 -18.81
N LYS A 23 10.50 -1.82 -19.07
CA LYS A 23 10.76 -1.15 -20.36
C LYS A 23 9.58 -0.34 -20.92
N LYS A 24 8.71 0.17 -20.05
CA LYS A 24 7.53 0.94 -20.44
C LYS A 24 7.23 2.05 -19.45
N CYS A 25 6.51 3.07 -19.91
CA CYS A 25 5.94 4.09 -19.03
C CYS A 25 4.75 3.50 -18.26
N ILE A 26 4.77 3.68 -16.95
CA ILE A 26 3.74 3.23 -16.02
C ILE A 26 2.98 4.46 -15.54
N LEU A 27 1.67 4.45 -15.70
CA LEU A 27 0.76 5.48 -15.22
C LEU A 27 0.72 5.48 -13.69
N CYS A 28 0.78 6.66 -13.07
CA CYS A 28 0.77 6.82 -11.61
C CYS A 28 1.72 5.82 -10.92
N MET A 29 2.97 5.75 -11.41
CA MET A 29 3.91 4.72 -10.99
C MET A 29 4.28 4.91 -9.52
N ASP A 30 4.15 3.84 -8.73
CA ASP A 30 4.63 3.80 -7.35
C ASP A 30 6.03 3.19 -7.28
N HIS A 31 6.16 1.92 -7.67
CA HIS A 31 7.44 1.23 -7.73
C HIS A 31 7.39 0.02 -8.65
N HIS A 32 8.55 -0.53 -8.99
CA HIS A 32 8.63 -1.90 -9.52
C HIS A 32 8.78 -2.85 -8.34
N CYS A 33 7.86 -3.81 -8.20
CA CYS A 33 7.83 -4.72 -7.07
C CYS A 33 8.37 -6.10 -7.50
N PRO A 34 9.53 -6.54 -6.99
CA PRO A 34 10.06 -7.87 -7.31
C PRO A 34 9.12 -8.99 -6.89
N TRP A 35 8.40 -8.82 -5.79
CA TRP A 35 7.49 -9.83 -5.22
C TRP A 35 6.28 -10.13 -6.10
N THR A 36 5.84 -9.15 -6.90
CA THR A 36 4.73 -9.34 -7.86
C THR A 36 5.23 -9.52 -9.29
N ALA A 37 6.56 -9.48 -9.50
CA ALA A 37 7.20 -9.41 -10.81
C ALA A 37 6.56 -8.36 -11.75
N ASN A 38 6.03 -7.28 -11.19
CA ASN A 38 5.25 -6.29 -11.91
C ASN A 38 5.42 -4.89 -11.32
N CYS A 39 5.09 -3.88 -12.12
CA CYS A 39 5.01 -2.51 -11.63
C CYS A 39 3.71 -2.28 -10.86
N ILE A 40 3.86 -1.64 -9.71
CA ILE A 40 2.78 -1.06 -8.94
C ILE A 40 2.54 0.35 -9.49
N GLY A 41 1.37 0.55 -10.07
CA GLY A 41 0.93 1.82 -10.64
C GLY A 41 -0.58 1.86 -10.72
N LEU A 42 -1.14 2.73 -11.56
CA LEU A 42 -2.58 3.02 -11.57
C LEU A 42 -3.50 1.78 -11.49
N TYR A 43 -3.27 0.79 -12.35
CA TYR A 43 -4.14 -0.39 -12.44
C TYR A 43 -3.84 -1.49 -11.41
N THR A 44 -2.67 -1.45 -10.77
CA THR A 44 -2.19 -2.52 -9.88
C THR A 44 -2.06 -2.08 -8.41
N HIS A 45 -2.03 -0.77 -8.13
CA HIS A 45 -1.78 -0.23 -6.79
C HIS A 45 -2.88 -0.61 -5.79
N ARG A 46 -4.15 -0.54 -6.19
CA ARG A 46 -5.27 -1.02 -5.36
C ARG A 46 -5.11 -2.50 -4.97
N HIS A 47 -4.79 -3.35 -5.95
CA HIS A 47 -4.63 -4.78 -5.73
C HIS A 47 -3.43 -5.07 -4.81
N PHE A 48 -2.32 -4.39 -5.03
CA PHE A 48 -1.15 -4.48 -4.17
C PHE A 48 -1.46 -4.09 -2.71
N TYR A 49 -2.18 -2.98 -2.50
CA TYR A 49 -2.59 -2.57 -1.16
C TYR A 49 -3.51 -3.58 -0.47
N LEU A 50 -4.46 -4.16 -1.21
CA LEU A 50 -5.33 -5.22 -0.68
C LEU A 50 -4.54 -6.49 -0.32
N VAL A 51 -3.54 -6.86 -1.13
CA VAL A 51 -2.62 -7.96 -0.78
C VAL A 51 -1.92 -7.69 0.54
N LEU A 52 -1.42 -6.46 0.77
CA LEU A 52 -0.82 -6.10 2.06
C LEU A 52 -1.81 -6.26 3.23
N ILE A 53 -3.04 -5.77 3.08
CA ILE A 53 -4.08 -5.92 4.12
C ILE A 53 -4.36 -7.40 4.41
N TYR A 54 -4.63 -8.22 3.38
CA TYR A 54 -4.96 -9.62 3.58
C TYR A 54 -3.78 -10.42 4.14
N MET A 55 -2.55 -10.11 3.72
CA MET A 55 -1.34 -10.72 4.29
C MET A 55 -1.14 -10.30 5.76
N SER A 56 -1.43 -9.05 6.13
CA SER A 56 -1.40 -8.62 7.52
C SER A 56 -2.45 -9.34 8.37
N ILE A 57 -3.71 -9.43 7.91
CA ILE A 57 -4.80 -10.11 8.64
C ILE A 57 -4.49 -11.61 8.78
N GLY A 58 -4.15 -12.29 7.68
CA GLY A 58 -3.80 -13.71 7.70
C GLY A 58 -2.56 -14.00 8.53
N GLY A 59 -1.57 -13.11 8.50
CA GLY A 59 -0.36 -13.19 9.32
C GLY A 59 -0.63 -13.04 10.81
N ILE A 60 -1.45 -12.05 11.20
CA ILE A 60 -1.88 -11.89 12.59
C ILE A 60 -2.63 -13.14 13.05
N TYR A 61 -3.54 -13.67 12.23
CA TYR A 61 -4.24 -14.92 12.55
C TYR A 61 -3.29 -16.10 12.75
N LEU A 62 -2.29 -16.27 11.88
CA LEU A 62 -1.26 -17.30 12.03
C LEU A 62 -0.50 -17.15 13.35
N LEU A 63 -0.11 -15.92 13.71
CA LEU A 63 0.62 -15.63 14.94
C LEU A 63 -0.25 -15.84 16.18
N THR A 64 -1.54 -15.49 16.16
CA THR A 64 -2.42 -15.69 17.33
C THR A 64 -2.68 -17.16 17.59
N VAL A 65 -2.92 -17.95 16.54
CA VAL A 65 -3.14 -19.40 16.67
C VAL A 65 -1.85 -20.09 17.14
N GLY A 66 -0.70 -19.77 16.53
CA GLY A 66 0.60 -20.36 16.88
C GLY A 66 1.21 -19.91 18.20
N TRP A 67 0.69 -18.84 18.79
CA TRP A 67 1.19 -18.36 20.09
C TRP A 67 1.00 -19.39 21.21
N SER A 68 -0.13 -20.11 21.19
CA SER A 68 -0.44 -21.12 22.20
C SER A 68 0.59 -22.26 22.21
N ASP A 69 0.83 -22.86 21.05
CA ASP A 69 1.84 -23.92 20.85
C ASP A 69 3.26 -23.44 21.20
N PHE A 70 3.61 -22.21 20.81
CA PHE A 70 4.90 -21.62 21.13
C PHE A 70 5.09 -21.44 22.64
N ARG A 71 4.07 -20.96 23.35
CA ARG A 71 4.14 -20.81 24.82
C ARG A 71 4.29 -22.13 25.54
N SER A 72 3.56 -23.16 25.13
CA SER A 72 3.69 -24.50 25.71
C SER A 72 5.11 -25.04 25.57
N TYR A 73 5.72 -24.89 24.39
CA TYR A 73 7.12 -25.24 24.15
C TYR A 73 8.08 -24.49 25.08
N VAL A 74 7.92 -23.17 25.21
CA VAL A 74 8.80 -22.35 26.07
C VAL A 74 8.70 -22.74 27.54
N ILE A 75 7.50 -23.06 28.03
CA ILE A 75 7.29 -23.50 29.43
C ILE A 75 7.98 -24.84 29.67
N GLU A 76 7.83 -25.80 28.76
CA GLU A 76 8.46 -27.12 28.87
C GLU A 76 9.99 -27.02 28.87
N LEU A 77 10.55 -26.16 28.01
CA LEU A 77 11.99 -25.86 28.00
C LEU A 77 12.49 -25.31 29.35
N ASN A 78 11.68 -24.50 30.01
CA ASN A 78 12.04 -23.86 31.28
C ASN A 78 11.93 -24.83 32.46
N GLN A 79 10.95 -25.75 32.44
CA GLN A 79 10.72 -26.71 33.52
C GLN A 79 11.72 -27.88 33.53
N ASN A 80 12.18 -28.33 32.36
CA ASN A 80 12.87 -29.64 32.28
C ASN A 80 14.40 -29.62 32.44
N GLN A 81 15.07 -28.50 32.76
CA GLN A 81 16.55 -28.41 32.91
C GLN A 81 17.33 -29.30 31.90
N ILE A 82 16.89 -29.34 30.64
CA ILE A 82 17.45 -30.26 29.65
C ILE A 82 18.85 -29.77 29.26
N ASP A 83 19.85 -30.62 29.47
CA ASP A 83 21.26 -30.39 29.15
C ASP A 83 21.44 -29.80 27.74
N ALA A 84 22.31 -28.80 27.62
CA ALA A 84 22.51 -28.00 26.40
C ALA A 84 22.82 -28.83 25.15
N THR A 85 23.39 -30.02 25.32
CA THR A 85 23.80 -30.95 24.26
C THR A 85 22.62 -31.71 23.63
N THR A 86 21.60 -32.06 24.42
CA THR A 86 20.36 -32.72 23.95
C THR A 86 19.40 -31.71 23.33
N LYS A 87 19.53 -30.45 23.74
CA LYS A 87 18.72 -29.27 23.38
C LYS A 87 18.81 -28.86 21.90
N TYR A 88 19.92 -29.17 21.22
CA TYR A 88 20.07 -28.93 19.78
C TYR A 88 19.44 -30.04 18.91
N LEU A 89 19.25 -31.24 19.46
CA LEU A 89 18.70 -32.40 18.73
C LEU A 89 17.17 -32.53 18.87
N LEU A 90 16.58 -32.09 19.99
CA LEU A 90 15.13 -31.95 20.14
C LEU A 90 14.65 -30.63 19.51
N ASN A 91 14.74 -30.60 18.19
CA ASN A 91 14.24 -29.55 17.35
C ASN A 91 12.73 -29.33 17.66
N TRP A 92 12.30 -28.10 17.90
CA TRP A 92 10.88 -27.72 18.05
C TRP A 92 10.01 -28.27 16.91
N SER A 93 10.61 -28.61 15.77
CA SER A 93 9.99 -29.33 14.66
C SER A 93 9.42 -30.72 14.98
N ASN A 94 9.87 -31.40 16.05
CA ASN A 94 9.54 -32.80 16.33
C ASN A 94 8.50 -33.00 17.47
N GLN A 95 8.09 -31.95 18.17
CA GLN A 95 7.04 -32.09 19.19
C GLN A 95 5.64 -32.05 18.58
N TYR A 96 4.82 -33.03 18.96
CA TYR A 96 3.42 -33.17 18.54
C TYR A 96 2.59 -31.97 19.00
N THR A 97 1.98 -31.23 18.07
CA THR A 97 0.94 -30.25 18.37
C THR A 97 -0.39 -30.97 18.61
N TYR A 98 -1.36 -30.30 19.22
CA TYR A 98 -2.73 -30.82 19.42
C TYR A 98 -3.52 -31.04 18.10
N LEU A 99 -2.91 -30.75 16.94
CA LEU A 99 -3.46 -30.93 15.61
C LEU A 99 -3.11 -32.33 15.07
N PRO A 100 -4.09 -33.19 14.76
CA PRO A 100 -3.80 -34.51 14.22
C PRO A 100 -3.55 -34.41 12.70
N THR A 101 -2.51 -35.11 12.19
CA THR A 101 -2.53 -36.07 11.06
C THR A 101 -1.31 -36.10 10.10
N ASN A 102 -0.34 -35.18 10.14
CA ASN A 102 0.91 -35.34 9.35
C ASN A 102 2.10 -34.52 9.89
N GLU A 103 3.26 -35.16 10.07
CA GLU A 103 4.51 -34.48 10.48
C GLU A 103 4.91 -33.33 9.54
N PHE A 104 4.70 -33.49 8.23
CA PHE A 104 5.00 -32.44 7.25
C PHE A 104 4.22 -31.17 7.53
N PHE A 105 2.90 -31.27 7.77
CA PHE A 105 2.06 -30.10 8.02
C PHE A 105 2.40 -29.41 9.34
N ILE A 106 2.78 -30.17 10.36
CA ILE A 106 3.25 -29.63 11.65
C ILE A 106 4.55 -28.83 11.45
N ARG A 107 5.53 -29.41 10.73
CA ARG A 107 6.80 -28.73 10.43
C ARG A 107 6.60 -27.47 9.58
N LEU A 108 5.71 -27.55 8.59
CA LEU A 108 5.36 -26.41 7.74
C LEU A 108 4.74 -25.28 8.56
N TYR A 109 3.72 -25.58 9.36
CA TYR A 109 3.07 -24.60 10.23
C TYR A 109 4.05 -23.90 11.17
N LYS A 110 4.92 -24.68 11.82
CA LYS A 110 5.99 -24.18 12.71
C LYS A 110 6.96 -23.26 11.96
N GLY A 111 7.41 -23.69 10.78
CA GLY A 111 8.27 -22.87 9.91
C GLY A 111 7.59 -21.56 9.51
N CYS A 112 6.31 -21.61 9.11
CA CYS A 112 5.51 -20.44 8.78
C CYS A 112 5.35 -19.49 9.98
N PHE A 113 5.15 -20.01 11.18
CA PHE A 113 5.07 -19.20 12.40
C PHE A 113 6.37 -18.46 12.68
N ILE A 114 7.54 -19.15 12.68
CA ILE A 114 8.85 -18.48 12.90
C ILE A 114 9.09 -17.41 11.83
N PHE A 115 8.90 -17.75 10.56
CA PHE A 115 9.06 -16.78 9.48
C PHE A 115 8.11 -15.59 9.68
N GLY A 116 6.87 -15.87 10.08
CA GLY A 116 5.84 -14.90 10.39
C GLY A 116 6.24 -13.88 11.46
N LEU A 117 7.02 -14.28 12.48
CA LEU A 117 7.48 -13.36 13.54
C LEU A 117 8.29 -12.19 12.99
N VAL A 118 9.00 -12.38 11.87
CA VAL A 118 9.78 -11.33 11.21
C VAL A 118 9.03 -10.74 10.02
N SER A 119 8.42 -11.58 9.18
CA SER A 119 7.80 -11.12 7.93
C SER A 119 6.54 -10.32 8.18
N ILE A 120 5.70 -10.67 9.16
CA ILE A 120 4.42 -10.01 9.40
C ILE A 120 4.60 -8.56 9.88
N PRO A 121 5.48 -8.24 10.85
CA PRO A 121 5.77 -6.85 11.20
C PRO A 121 6.25 -6.01 10.00
N LEU A 122 7.08 -6.59 9.13
CA LEU A 122 7.57 -5.89 7.92
C LEU A 122 6.43 -5.60 6.92
N VAL A 123 5.53 -6.57 6.71
CA VAL A 123 4.34 -6.37 5.86
C VAL A 123 3.41 -5.32 6.46
N ILE A 124 3.20 -5.34 7.78
CA ILE A 124 2.38 -4.33 8.47
C ILE A 124 3.02 -2.94 8.33
N ALA A 125 4.34 -2.82 8.52
CA ALA A 125 5.05 -1.56 8.35
C ALA A 125 4.91 -1.01 6.90
N LEU A 126 5.01 -1.90 5.91
CA LEU A 126 4.77 -1.55 4.51
C LEU A 126 3.32 -1.14 4.25
N CYS A 127 2.34 -1.83 4.86
CA CYS A 127 0.92 -1.48 4.79
C CYS A 127 0.66 -0.09 5.40
N ILE A 128 1.27 0.22 6.55
CA ILE A 128 1.18 1.53 7.21
C ILE A 128 1.79 2.61 6.31
N TRP A 129 2.95 2.34 5.72
CA TRP A 129 3.60 3.27 4.79
C TRP A 129 2.71 3.59 3.59
N HIS A 130 2.14 2.58 2.93
CA HIS A 130 1.22 2.82 1.81
C HIS A 130 -0.07 3.52 2.26
N THR A 131 -0.60 3.19 3.44
CA THR A 131 -1.75 3.89 4.04
C THR A 131 -1.45 5.39 4.20
N TYR A 132 -0.24 5.74 4.63
CA TYR A 132 0.22 7.12 4.75
C TYR A 132 0.33 7.81 3.38
N LEU A 133 0.94 7.17 2.38
CA LEU A 133 1.07 7.72 1.02
C LEU A 133 -0.31 7.99 0.38
N ILE A 134 -1.20 6.99 0.43
CA ILE A 134 -2.59 7.10 -0.07
C ILE A 134 -3.32 8.23 0.63
N SER A 135 -3.19 8.34 1.95
CA SER A 135 -3.82 9.39 2.75
C SER A 135 -3.36 10.80 2.35
N ASN A 136 -2.14 10.94 1.80
CA ASN A 136 -1.59 12.19 1.29
C ASN A 136 -1.77 12.38 -0.22
N GLY A 137 -2.42 11.44 -0.92
CA GLY A 137 -2.66 11.51 -2.37
C GLY A 137 -1.40 11.33 -3.24
N GLU A 138 -0.34 10.75 -2.68
CA GLU A 138 0.95 10.61 -3.35
C GLU A 138 1.36 9.13 -3.51
N THR A 139 2.19 8.86 -4.50
CA THR A 139 2.96 7.62 -4.65
C THR A 139 4.31 7.72 -3.97
N SER A 140 5.02 6.59 -3.83
CA SER A 140 6.39 6.53 -3.33
C SER A 140 7.34 7.43 -4.12
N ILE A 141 7.22 7.49 -5.45
CA ILE A 141 8.03 8.39 -6.29
C ILE A 141 7.67 9.85 -6.00
N GLU A 142 6.38 10.17 -5.97
CA GLU A 142 5.90 11.52 -5.72
C GLU A 142 6.29 12.02 -4.35
N ARG A 143 6.34 11.16 -3.33
CA ARG A 143 6.85 11.52 -2.01
C ARG A 143 8.27 12.09 -2.08
N HIS A 144 9.15 11.48 -2.88
CA HIS A 144 10.52 11.97 -3.04
C HIS A 144 10.55 13.30 -3.81
N ILE A 145 9.70 13.43 -4.83
CA ILE A 145 9.55 14.66 -5.62
C ILE A 145 9.04 15.80 -4.74
N ASN A 146 7.95 15.56 -3.99
CA ASN A 146 7.33 16.48 -3.05
C ASN A 146 8.32 16.91 -1.98
N ALA A 147 9.05 15.97 -1.37
CA ALA A 147 10.08 16.29 -0.37
C ALA A 147 11.20 17.19 -0.94
N LYS A 148 11.60 16.97 -2.19
CA LYS A 148 12.58 17.83 -2.87
C LYS A 148 12.01 19.23 -3.11
N PHE A 149 10.80 19.35 -3.63
CA PHE A 149 10.16 20.65 -3.86
C PHE A 149 9.92 21.41 -2.56
N THR A 150 9.48 20.74 -1.50
CA THR A 150 9.34 21.34 -0.16
C THR A 150 10.64 21.98 0.30
N ARG A 151 11.78 21.28 0.20
CA ARG A 151 13.08 21.83 0.62
C ARG A 151 13.48 23.05 -0.21
N ILE A 152 13.31 22.98 -1.53
CA ILE A 152 13.68 24.07 -2.45
C ILE A 152 12.84 25.31 -2.18
N LEU A 153 11.52 25.15 -2.01
CA LEU A 153 10.61 26.28 -1.79
C LEU A 153 10.75 26.86 -0.37
N GLN A 154 11.01 26.01 0.63
CA GLN A 154 11.25 26.45 2.00
C GLN A 154 12.47 27.38 2.10
N GLN A 155 13.54 27.11 1.35
CA GLN A 155 14.72 28.00 1.27
C GLN A 155 14.39 29.38 0.71
N ARG A 156 13.27 29.51 0.00
CA ARG A 156 12.79 30.75 -0.61
C ARG A 156 11.65 31.38 0.18
N GLY A 157 11.36 30.88 1.38
CA GLY A 157 10.26 31.35 2.22
C GLY A 157 8.87 30.92 1.76
N VAL A 158 8.78 30.00 0.79
CA VAL A 158 7.49 29.58 0.22
C VAL A 158 7.09 28.18 0.68
N ILE A 159 5.81 28.01 1.02
CA ILE A 159 5.26 26.75 1.52
C ILE A 159 4.77 25.90 0.34
N TYR A 160 5.43 24.77 0.10
CA TYR A 160 4.95 23.79 -0.86
C TYR A 160 3.72 23.04 -0.35
N ARG A 161 2.72 22.85 -1.23
CA ARG A 161 1.54 22.03 -0.97
C ARG A 161 1.38 20.99 -2.07
N ASN A 162 1.16 19.73 -1.71
CA ASN A 162 0.99 18.65 -2.69
C ASN A 162 -0.31 18.86 -3.49
N PRO A 163 -0.23 19.11 -4.82
CA PRO A 163 -1.40 19.37 -5.63
C PRO A 163 -2.29 18.14 -5.86
N HIS A 164 -1.83 16.95 -5.49
CA HIS A 164 -2.62 15.72 -5.58
C HIS A 164 -3.29 15.33 -4.26
N ASN A 165 -3.12 16.13 -3.20
CA ASN A 165 -3.80 15.89 -1.93
C ASN A 165 -5.18 16.59 -1.90
N PHE A 166 -6.25 15.81 -1.87
CA PHE A 166 -7.64 16.29 -1.78
C PHE A 166 -8.24 16.12 -0.37
N GLY A 167 -7.42 15.78 0.61
CA GLY A 167 -7.86 15.39 1.96
C GLY A 167 -8.16 13.90 2.08
N LEU A 168 -8.07 13.40 3.32
CA LEU A 168 -8.09 11.97 3.65
C LEU A 168 -9.24 11.23 2.95
N PHE A 169 -10.47 11.67 3.15
CA PHE A 169 -11.67 10.99 2.65
C PHE A 169 -11.69 10.90 1.11
N ILE A 170 -11.40 12.00 0.41
CA ILE A 170 -11.43 12.04 -1.05
C ILE A 170 -10.28 11.22 -1.64
N ASN A 171 -9.10 11.29 -1.03
CA ASN A 171 -7.95 10.49 -1.47
C ASN A 171 -8.26 8.99 -1.41
N TRP A 172 -8.86 8.52 -0.32
CA TRP A 172 -9.25 7.11 -0.16
C TRP A 172 -10.33 6.66 -1.14
N ILE A 173 -11.37 7.47 -1.34
CA ILE A 173 -12.43 7.16 -2.31
C ILE A 173 -11.88 7.08 -3.73
N LYS A 174 -11.00 8.01 -4.11
CA LYS A 174 -10.32 8.02 -5.41
C LYS A 174 -9.45 6.77 -5.57
N PHE A 175 -8.60 6.49 -4.58
CA PHE A 175 -7.69 5.34 -4.59
C PHE A 175 -8.43 3.99 -4.71
N LEU A 176 -9.51 3.83 -3.94
CA LEU A 176 -10.33 2.61 -3.97
C LEU A 176 -11.30 2.57 -5.15
N CYS A 177 -11.37 3.64 -5.94
CA CYS A 177 -12.27 3.82 -7.07
C CYS A 177 -13.75 3.60 -6.69
N LEU A 178 -14.16 4.15 -5.53
CA LEU A 178 -15.53 3.97 -5.04
C LEU A 178 -16.53 4.88 -5.76
N ILE A 179 -16.06 5.89 -6.50
CA ILE A 179 -16.87 6.93 -7.13
C ILE A 179 -16.26 7.26 -8.50
N ASP A 180 -17.10 7.55 -9.51
CA ASP A 180 -16.66 7.97 -10.84
C ASP A 180 -16.44 9.50 -10.95
N LYS A 181 -15.94 9.97 -12.11
CA LYS A 181 -15.67 11.40 -12.34
C LYS A 181 -16.92 12.28 -12.21
N ASN A 182 -18.06 11.83 -12.73
CA ASN A 182 -19.30 12.61 -12.74
C ASN A 182 -19.87 12.77 -11.32
N GLU A 183 -19.75 11.73 -10.52
CA GLU A 183 -20.13 11.74 -9.12
C GLU A 183 -19.15 12.57 -8.27
N MET A 184 -17.85 12.56 -8.60
CA MET A 184 -16.83 13.34 -7.89
C MET A 184 -17.11 14.85 -7.94
N ALA A 185 -17.60 15.37 -9.07
CA ALA A 185 -17.96 16.78 -9.21
C ALA A 185 -19.03 17.25 -8.21
N ASN A 186 -19.89 16.32 -7.74
CA ASN A 186 -20.98 16.62 -6.82
C ASN A 186 -20.73 16.07 -5.40
N ILE A 187 -19.56 15.48 -5.13
CA ILE A 187 -19.31 14.77 -3.88
C ILE A 187 -19.37 15.70 -2.66
N ASN A 188 -18.82 16.91 -2.78
CA ASN A 188 -18.78 17.90 -1.71
C ASN A 188 -20.20 18.30 -1.28
N LYS A 189 -21.16 18.33 -2.22
CA LYS A 189 -22.58 18.62 -1.92
C LYS A 189 -23.29 17.46 -1.20
N ARG A 190 -22.73 16.25 -1.27
CA ARG A 190 -23.33 15.01 -0.73
C ARG A 190 -22.60 14.45 0.49
N MET A 191 -21.53 15.10 0.96
CA MET A 191 -20.68 14.61 2.07
C MET A 191 -21.43 14.32 3.37
N ASN A 192 -22.55 15.01 3.62
CA ASN A 192 -23.37 14.81 4.82
C ASN A 192 -24.53 13.83 4.61
N SER A 193 -24.64 13.20 3.44
CA SER A 193 -25.74 12.29 3.11
C SER A 193 -25.44 10.88 3.62
N PHE A 194 -26.27 10.36 4.52
CA PHE A 194 -26.23 8.95 4.93
C PHE A 194 -26.31 7.99 3.72
N HIS A 195 -27.05 8.38 2.68
CA HIS A 195 -27.14 7.62 1.44
C HIS A 195 -25.78 7.44 0.75
N LEU A 196 -24.93 8.48 0.76
CA LEU A 196 -23.59 8.42 0.19
C LEU A 196 -22.74 7.37 0.91
N TYR A 197 -22.72 7.37 2.24
CA TYR A 197 -21.95 6.39 3.02
C TYR A 197 -22.44 4.96 2.80
N ARG A 198 -23.77 4.75 2.75
CA ARG A 198 -24.34 3.43 2.45
C ARG A 198 -23.95 2.94 1.04
N LEU A 199 -23.96 3.84 0.05
CA LEU A 199 -23.54 3.52 -1.32
C LEU A 199 -22.04 3.19 -1.39
N LEU A 200 -21.20 3.99 -0.75
CA LEU A 200 -19.76 3.78 -0.65
C LEU A 200 -19.42 2.45 0.01
N PHE A 201 -20.09 2.13 1.13
CA PHE A 201 -19.92 0.86 1.82
C PHE A 201 -20.31 -0.33 0.93
N LYS A 202 -21.46 -0.25 0.23
CA LYS A 202 -21.87 -1.27 -0.74
C LYS A 202 -20.79 -1.44 -1.81
N ARG A 203 -20.28 -0.35 -2.38
CA ARG A 203 -19.23 -0.41 -3.42
C ARG A 203 -17.92 -0.97 -2.87
N LEU A 204 -17.52 -0.62 -1.66
CA LEU A 204 -16.35 -1.17 -1.00
C LEU A 204 -16.47 -2.70 -0.89
N PHE A 205 -17.59 -3.19 -0.38
CA PHE A 205 -17.80 -4.63 -0.22
C PHE A 205 -17.80 -5.37 -1.57
N TYR A 206 -18.60 -4.92 -2.54
CA TYR A 206 -18.79 -5.64 -3.79
C TYR A 206 -17.72 -5.40 -4.86
N ARG A 207 -17.01 -4.26 -4.83
CA ARG A 207 -16.03 -3.88 -5.88
C ARG A 207 -14.57 -3.92 -5.43
N VAL A 208 -14.31 -3.89 -4.13
CA VAL A 208 -12.95 -3.82 -3.58
C VAL A 208 -12.60 -5.09 -2.82
N LEU A 209 -13.44 -5.51 -1.88
CA LEU A 209 -13.12 -6.66 -1.02
C LEU A 209 -13.31 -8.02 -1.71
N LEU A 210 -14.09 -8.08 -2.78
CA LEU A 210 -14.30 -9.30 -3.56
C LEU A 210 -13.45 -9.30 -4.83
N PRO A 211 -12.69 -10.38 -5.12
CA PRO A 211 -11.80 -10.46 -6.29
C PRO A 211 -12.54 -10.60 -7.64
N ALA A 212 -13.87 -10.59 -7.63
CA ALA A 212 -14.72 -10.95 -8.75
C ALA A 212 -15.05 -9.80 -9.71
N TYR A 213 -14.44 -8.62 -9.61
CA TYR A 213 -14.74 -7.50 -10.53
C TYR A 213 -13.62 -7.28 -11.56
N PRO A 214 -13.80 -7.72 -12.82
CA PRO A 214 -12.79 -7.68 -13.85
C PRO A 214 -13.07 -6.51 -14.80
N ALA A 215 -12.37 -5.41 -14.59
CA ALA A 215 -11.91 -4.56 -15.68
C ALA A 215 -10.97 -3.52 -15.08
N PRO A 216 -9.81 -3.24 -15.72
CA PRO A 216 -9.00 -2.09 -15.37
C PRO A 216 -9.88 -0.87 -15.60
N TYR A 217 -10.33 -0.30 -14.49
CA TYR A 217 -11.21 0.86 -14.45
C TYR A 217 -10.53 1.94 -15.29
N ASN A 218 -11.22 2.44 -16.33
CA ASN A 218 -10.92 3.76 -16.87
C ASN A 218 -11.21 4.71 -15.72
N ASP A 219 -10.16 5.04 -14.98
CA ASP A 219 -10.25 5.90 -13.82
C ASP A 219 -10.80 7.28 -14.22
N GLY A 220 -10.83 7.61 -15.52
CA GLY A 220 -11.34 8.87 -16.05
C GLY A 220 -10.53 10.07 -15.56
N TYR A 221 -9.50 9.82 -14.74
CA TYR A 221 -8.65 10.80 -14.13
C TYR A 221 -7.53 11.09 -15.12
N VAL A 222 -7.84 12.01 -16.02
CA VAL A 222 -6.86 12.96 -16.53
C VAL A 222 -6.33 13.71 -15.31
N TYR A 223 -5.35 13.12 -14.64
CA TYR A 223 -4.65 13.52 -13.40
C TYR A 223 -5.02 14.90 -12.87
N GLU A 224 -6.19 14.97 -12.22
CA GLU A 224 -6.72 16.21 -11.70
C GLU A 224 -5.80 16.74 -10.60
N LEU A 225 -5.53 18.04 -10.68
CA LEU A 225 -4.88 18.79 -9.62
C LEU A 225 -5.97 19.33 -8.70
N ASN A 226 -5.70 19.37 -7.41
CA ASN A 226 -6.45 20.19 -6.47
C ASN A 226 -6.22 21.64 -6.88
N VAL A 227 -7.19 22.27 -7.55
CA VAL A 227 -7.07 23.59 -8.18
C VAL A 227 -6.56 24.63 -7.19
N ASN A 228 -7.14 24.67 -5.99
CA ASN A 228 -6.71 25.56 -4.91
C ASN A 228 -5.22 25.38 -4.55
N THR A 229 -4.72 24.15 -4.65
CA THR A 229 -3.32 23.84 -4.39
C THR A 229 -2.43 24.14 -5.60
N ALA A 230 -2.91 23.83 -6.80
CA ALA A 230 -2.20 24.14 -8.04
C ALA A 230 -1.98 25.65 -8.20
N GLU A 231 -2.97 26.48 -7.88
CA GLU A 231 -2.84 27.93 -7.80
C GLU A 231 -1.76 28.32 -6.80
N SER A 232 -1.81 27.81 -5.56
CA SER A 232 -0.76 28.11 -4.57
C SER A 232 0.64 27.66 -5.01
N VAL A 233 0.74 26.55 -5.76
CA VAL A 233 2.02 26.09 -6.32
C VAL A 233 2.46 27.01 -7.44
N LEU A 234 1.57 27.43 -8.34
CA LEU A 234 1.90 28.36 -9.41
C LEU A 234 2.30 29.72 -8.84
N GLU A 235 1.54 30.27 -7.90
CA GLU A 235 1.91 31.47 -7.14
C GLU A 235 3.30 31.32 -6.53
N SER A 236 3.58 30.20 -5.84
CA SER A 236 4.90 29.93 -5.27
C SER A 236 6.04 29.88 -6.29
N LEU A 237 5.79 29.33 -7.48
CA LEU A 237 6.78 29.26 -8.56
C LEU A 237 7.02 30.64 -9.18
N THR A 238 5.97 31.45 -9.28
CA THR A 238 6.02 32.81 -9.81
C THR A 238 6.78 33.73 -8.86
N GLU A 239 6.45 33.70 -7.56
CA GLU A 239 7.16 34.43 -6.50
C GLU A 239 8.64 34.06 -6.41
N SER A 240 8.97 32.81 -6.73
CA SER A 240 10.34 32.30 -6.65
C SER A 240 11.15 32.45 -7.95
N GLY A 241 10.58 33.05 -9.01
CA GLY A 241 11.26 33.28 -10.29
C GLY A 241 11.59 32.00 -11.07
N MET A 242 10.79 30.94 -10.90
CA MET A 242 10.95 29.63 -11.58
C MET A 242 9.96 29.40 -12.73
N SER A 243 9.30 30.45 -13.23
CA SER A 243 8.32 30.36 -14.32
C SER A 243 8.94 29.92 -15.65
#